data_AF-A0A1B1Y426-F1
#
_entry.id   AF-A0A1B1Y426-F1
#
_cell.length_a   1.000
_cell.length_b   1.000
_cell.length_c   1.000
_cell.angle_alpha   90.00
_cell.angle_beta   90.00
_cell.angle_gamma   90.00
#
_symmetry.space_group_name_H-M   'P 1'
#
loop_
_entity.id
_entity.type
_entity.pdbx_description
1 polymer ?
#
loop_
_entity_poly.entity_id
_entity_poly.type
_entity_poly.pdbx_seq_one_letter_code
_entity_poly.pdbx_strand_id
1 'polypeptide(L)'
;MSFKEGHFKTYLGERKDSSNLYRTKDLQIEYYRNQTDTFHIHWISNFEYELLKVNPKSKLDSIPFKVRITAIKNNYYKFRGAYQGSDFIQTGTTHIIQE
;
A
#
# COMPACT_ATOMS: atom_id res chain seq x y z
N MET A 1 5.11 -6.45 15.84
CA MET A 1 4.64 -6.91 14.52
C MET A 1 5.17 -5.96 13.47
N SER A 2 5.89 -6.47 12.47
CA SER A 2 6.41 -5.67 11.36
C SER A 2 5.37 -5.67 10.24
N PHE A 3 4.86 -4.51 9.83
CA PHE A 3 3.98 -4.39 8.65
C PHE A 3 4.77 -4.34 7.33
N LYS A 4 6.09 -4.56 7.40
CA LYS A 4 7.01 -4.45 6.27
C LYS A 4 6.96 -5.67 5.35
N GLU A 5 6.69 -6.85 5.89
CA GLU A 5 6.70 -8.12 5.16
C GLU A 5 5.51 -8.99 5.58
N GLY A 6 4.98 -9.78 4.65
CA GLY A 6 3.88 -10.71 4.90
C GLY A 6 2.64 -10.47 4.02
N HIS A 7 1.53 -11.10 4.39
CA HIS A 7 0.26 -11.05 3.68
C HIS A 7 -0.70 -10.08 4.36
N PHE A 8 -1.35 -9.25 3.56
CA PHE A 8 -2.25 -8.23 4.05
C PHE A 8 -3.49 -8.09 3.19
N LYS A 9 -4.57 -7.61 3.81
CA LYS A 9 -5.78 -7.17 3.12
C LYS A 9 -5.98 -5.69 3.35
N THR A 10 -6.06 -4.91 2.28
CA THR A 10 -6.26 -3.46 2.36
C THR A 10 -7.68 -3.12 1.96
N TYR A 11 -8.32 -2.27 2.74
CA TYR A 11 -9.64 -1.71 2.49
C TYR A 11 -9.50 -0.22 2.21
N LEU A 12 -10.05 0.24 1.09
CA LEU A 12 -10.03 1.64 0.67
C LEU A 12 -11.32 2.35 1.10
N GLY A 13 -11.21 3.59 1.59
CA GLY A 13 -12.36 4.42 1.99
C GLY A 13 -13.29 3.75 3.02
N GLU A 14 -14.59 3.71 2.74
CA GLU A 14 -15.64 3.09 3.59
C GLU A 14 -15.67 1.55 3.56
N ARG A 15 -14.54 0.89 3.26
CA ARG A 15 -14.37 -0.58 3.29
C ARG A 15 -15.17 -1.40 2.27
N LYS A 16 -15.83 -0.77 1.30
CA LYS A 16 -16.53 -1.49 0.22
C LYS A 16 -15.59 -2.05 -0.84
N ASP A 17 -14.37 -1.52 -0.92
CA ASP A 17 -13.38 -1.89 -1.93
C ASP A 17 -12.10 -2.38 -1.24
N SER A 18 -11.59 -3.52 -1.68
CA SER A 18 -10.43 -4.14 -1.04
C SER A 18 -9.51 -4.86 -2.01
N SER A 19 -8.24 -4.92 -1.65
CA SER A 19 -7.18 -5.65 -2.35
C SER A 19 -6.47 -6.59 -1.38
N ASN A 20 -5.95 -7.69 -1.92
CA ASN A 20 -5.00 -8.53 -1.19
C ASN A 20 -3.61 -8.16 -1.64
N LEU A 21 -2.66 -8.08 -0.72
CA LEU A 21 -1.28 -7.77 -1.07
C LEU A 21 -0.31 -8.64 -0.29
N TYR A 22 0.82 -8.91 -0.94
CA TYR A 22 1.96 -9.59 -0.37
C TYR A 22 3.17 -8.65 -0.41
N ARG A 23 3.86 -8.48 0.72
CA ARG A 23 5.07 -7.66 0.80
C ARG A 23 6.28 -8.51 1.13
N THR A 24 7.34 -8.24 0.39
CA THR A 24 8.71 -8.62 0.72
C THR A 24 9.49 -7.38 1.13
N LYS A 25 10.79 -7.54 1.39
CA LYS A 25 11.70 -6.43 1.72
C LYS A 25 11.68 -5.30 0.67
N ASP A 26 11.61 -5.65 -0.61
CA ASP A 26 11.84 -4.73 -1.72
C ASP A 26 10.62 -4.63 -2.68
N LEU A 27 9.64 -5.52 -2.57
CA LEU A 27 8.46 -5.56 -3.45
C LEU A 27 7.13 -5.64 -2.68
N GLN A 28 6.10 -5.03 -3.25
CA GLN A 28 4.70 -5.25 -2.91
C GLN A 28 3.98 -5.76 -4.15
N ILE A 29 3.33 -6.92 -4.05
CA ILE A 29 2.48 -7.49 -5.09
C ILE A 29 1.03 -7.32 -4.62
N GLU A 30 0.22 -6.60 -5.38
CA GLU A 30 -1.16 -6.29 -5.04
C GLU A 30 -2.12 -6.91 -6.06
N TYR A 31 -3.14 -7.58 -5.55
CA TYR A 31 -4.22 -8.23 -6.29
C TYR A 31 -5.52 -7.48 -6.05
N TYR A 32 -6.04 -6.87 -7.10
CA TYR A 32 -7.25 -6.07 -7.07
C TYR A 32 -8.11 -6.33 -8.32
N ARG A 33 -9.35 -6.77 -8.14
CA ARG A 33 -10.33 -7.04 -9.22
C ARG A 33 -9.74 -7.79 -10.43
N ASN A 34 -9.08 -8.93 -10.16
CA ASN A 34 -8.41 -9.79 -11.15
C ASN A 34 -7.20 -9.16 -11.86
N GLN A 35 -6.75 -7.98 -11.43
CA GLN A 35 -5.50 -7.38 -11.87
C GLN A 35 -4.45 -7.56 -10.80
N THR A 36 -3.22 -7.82 -11.24
CA THR A 36 -2.05 -7.92 -10.39
C THR A 36 -1.10 -6.79 -10.76
N ASP A 37 -0.85 -5.91 -9.81
CA ASP A 37 0.17 -4.88 -9.93
C ASP A 37 1.36 -5.23 -9.02
N THR A 38 2.56 -4.91 -9.47
CA THR A 38 3.78 -5.07 -8.67
C THR A 38 4.42 -3.70 -8.48
N PHE A 39 4.82 -3.43 -7.25
CA PHE A 39 5.43 -2.17 -6.84
C PHE A 39 6.76 -2.43 -6.15
N HIS A 40 7.75 -1.60 -6.43
CA HIS A 40 8.89 -1.42 -5.55
C HIS A 40 8.41 -0.71 -4.29
N ILE A 41 8.75 -1.25 -3.12
CA ILE A 41 8.46 -0.63 -1.83
C ILE A 41 9.75 -0.09 -1.22
N HIS A 42 9.72 1.16 -0.77
CA HIS A 42 10.83 1.79 -0.08
C HIS A 42 10.37 2.42 1.23
N TRP A 43 10.82 1.87 2.36
CA TRP A 43 10.48 2.39 3.68
C TRP A 43 11.39 3.56 4.06
N ILE A 44 10.82 4.75 4.18
CA ILE A 44 11.51 5.95 4.65
C ILE A 44 11.62 5.92 6.19
N SER A 45 10.57 5.45 6.87
CA SER A 45 10.53 5.31 8.32
C SER A 45 9.62 4.15 8.73
N ASN A 46 9.39 3.93 10.02
CA ASN A 46 8.42 2.92 10.47
C ASN A 46 6.96 3.29 10.17
N PHE A 47 6.69 4.54 9.80
CA PHE A 47 5.33 5.06 9.54
C PHE A 47 5.17 5.61 8.13
N GLU A 48 6.19 5.56 7.29
CA GLU A 48 6.15 6.14 5.95
C GLU A 48 6.95 5.29 4.96
N TYR A 49 6.36 5.05 3.80
CA TYR A 49 6.97 4.31 2.69
C TYR A 49 6.44 4.82 1.35
N GLU A 50 7.18 4.51 0.29
CA GLU A 50 6.81 4.85 -1.08
C GLU A 50 6.59 3.57 -1.88
N LEU A 51 5.63 3.62 -2.80
CA LEU A 51 5.34 2.58 -3.76
C LEU A 51 5.56 3.13 -5.17
N LEU A 52 6.33 2.43 -5.99
CA LEU A 52 6.53 2.76 -7.39
C LEU A 52 6.23 1.53 -8.24
N LYS A 53 5.38 1.64 -9.27
CA LYS A 53 5.09 0.50 -10.13
C LYS A 53 6.35 0.00 -10.83
N VAL A 54 6.57 -1.31 -10.80
CA VAL A 54 7.69 -1.96 -11.49
C VAL A 54 7.57 -1.76 -13.00
N ASN A 55 6.35 -1.88 -13.54
CA ASN A 55 6.07 -1.74 -14.97
C ASN A 55 5.05 -0.61 -15.19
N PRO A 56 5.47 0.67 -15.21
CA PRO A 56 4.56 1.78 -15.43
C PRO A 56 4.01 1.76 -16.86
N LYS A 57 2.68 1.86 -17.00
CA LYS A 57 2.01 1.94 -18.32
C LYS A 57 1.52 3.36 -18.62
N SER A 58 1.38 4.17 -17.59
CA SER A 58 0.96 5.57 -17.68
C SER A 58 1.96 6.51 -16.98
N LYS A 59 1.87 7.81 -17.26
CA LYS A 59 2.65 8.83 -16.55
C LYS A 59 2.38 8.81 -15.04
N LEU A 60 1.14 8.53 -14.65
CA LEU A 60 0.74 8.44 -13.24
C LEU A 60 1.36 7.23 -12.54
N ASP A 61 1.51 6.10 -13.25
CA ASP A 61 2.20 4.92 -12.72
C ASP A 61 3.70 5.16 -12.44
N SER A 62 4.29 6.15 -13.13
CA SER A 62 5.70 6.53 -12.95
C SER A 62 5.90 7.48 -11.75
N ILE A 63 4.81 7.93 -11.10
CA ILE A 63 4.87 8.82 -9.95
C ILE A 63 4.85 7.96 -8.68
N PRO A 64 5.82 8.15 -7.76
CA PRO A 64 5.81 7.48 -6.47
C PRO A 64 4.53 7.78 -5.69
N PHE A 65 3.88 6.72 -5.21
CA PHE A 65 2.76 6.81 -4.29
C PHE A 65 3.27 6.76 -2.86
N LYS A 66 3.24 7.90 -2.17
CA LYS A 66 3.73 8.03 -0.80
C LYS A 66 2.64 7.63 0.16
N VAL A 67 2.92 6.69 1.04
CA VAL A 67 1.99 6.18 2.05
C VAL A 67 2.48 6.50 3.44
N ARG A 68 1.62 7.16 4.22
CA ARG A 68 1.85 7.48 5.63
C ARG A 68 0.84 6.79 6.52
N ILE A 69 1.35 6.03 7.47
CA ILE A 69 0.59 5.36 8.52
C ILE A 69 0.13 6.42 9.54
N THR A 70 -1.17 6.49 9.79
CA THR A 70 -1.78 7.47 10.70
C THR A 70 -2.23 6.87 12.03
N ALA A 71 -2.46 5.56 12.06
CA ALA A 71 -2.80 4.84 13.29
C ALA A 71 -2.35 3.39 13.17
N ILE A 72 -1.90 2.80 14.29
CA ILE A 72 -1.54 1.39 14.38
C ILE A 72 -2.34 0.76 15.52
N LYS A 73 -2.81 -0.46 15.28
CA LYS A 73 -3.39 -1.40 16.25
C LYS A 73 -2.75 -2.77 16.04
N ASN A 74 -3.04 -3.71 16.94
CA ASN A 74 -2.36 -5.01 16.99
C ASN A 74 -2.31 -5.72 15.63
N ASN A 75 -3.44 -5.82 14.92
CA ASN A 75 -3.54 -6.54 13.65
C ASN A 75 -3.76 -5.63 12.43
N TYR A 76 -3.72 -4.31 12.59
CA TYR A 76 -3.98 -3.39 11.48
C TYR A 76 -3.33 -2.02 11.62
N TYR A 77 -3.19 -1.34 10.49
CA TYR A 77 -2.87 0.08 10.46
C TYR A 77 -3.83 0.84 9.54
N LYS A 78 -4.03 2.12 9.85
CA LYS A 78 -4.68 3.09 8.96
C LYS A 78 -3.61 3.89 8.25
N PHE A 79 -3.87 4.25 6.99
CA PHE A 79 -2.94 5.07 6.23
C PHE A 79 -3.67 6.14 5.43
N ARG A 80 -2.89 7.15 5.06
CA ARG A 80 -3.18 8.08 3.99
C ARG A 80 -2.10 7.96 2.93
N GLY A 81 -2.46 7.95 1.66
CA GLY A 81 -1.54 7.88 0.55
C GLY A 81 -1.87 8.90 -0.52
N ALA A 82 -0.86 9.42 -1.18
CA ALA A 82 -1.01 10.36 -2.28
C ALA A 82 0.11 10.18 -3.29
N TYR A 83 -0.17 10.46 -4.55
CA TYR A 83 0.88 10.59 -5.55
C TYR A 83 1.71 11.84 -5.26
N GLN A 84 3.03 11.75 -5.43
CA GLN A 84 3.90 12.89 -5.25
C GLN A 84 3.45 14.07 -6.13
N GLY A 85 3.15 15.21 -5.49
CA GLY A 85 2.68 16.43 -6.17
C GLY A 85 1.19 16.43 -6.54
N SER A 86 0.38 15.48 -6.05
CA SER A 86 -1.06 15.44 -6.26
C SER A 86 -1.84 15.86 -5.02
N ASP A 87 -2.95 16.57 -5.21
CA ASP A 87 -3.94 16.87 -4.15
C ASP A 87 -4.87 15.67 -3.85
N PHE A 88 -4.78 14.60 -4.63
CA PHE A 88 -5.57 13.40 -4.40
C PHE A 88 -5.04 12.63 -3.19
N ILE A 89 -5.89 12.49 -2.17
CA ILE A 89 -5.60 11.72 -0.97
C ILE A 89 -6.47 10.47 -0.94
N GLN A 90 -5.82 9.32 -0.92
CA GLN A 90 -6.45 8.05 -0.65
C GLN A 90 -6.27 7.69 0.82
N THR A 91 -7.33 7.22 1.46
CA THR A 91 -7.26 6.70 2.83
C THR A 91 -7.72 5.25 2.86
N GLY A 92 -7.16 4.48 3.79
CA GLY A 92 -7.48 3.07 3.90
C GLY A 92 -7.04 2.45 5.21
N THR A 93 -7.44 1.19 5.39
CA THR A 93 -7.04 0.35 6.52
C THR A 93 -6.47 -0.96 5.99
N THR A 94 -5.29 -1.33 6.45
CA THR A 94 -4.62 -2.58 6.07
C THR A 94 -4.57 -3.52 7.26
N HIS A 95 -5.03 -4.75 7.05
CA HIS A 95 -5.07 -5.82 8.04
C HIS A 95 -4.02 -6.87 7.73
N ILE A 96 -3.31 -7.35 8.75
CA ILE A 96 -2.48 -8.55 8.63
C ILE A 96 -3.43 -9.72 8.40
N ILE A 97 -3.13 -10.56 7.41
CA ILE A 97 -3.77 -11.86 7.24
C ILE A 97 -2.82 -12.86 7.91
N GLN A 98 -3.28 -13.52 8.97
CA GLN A 98 -2.63 -14.74 9.44
C GLN A 98 -3.15 -15.87 8.56
N GLU A 99 -2.25 -16.55 7.85
CA GLU A 99 -2.53 -17.89 7.33
C GLU A 99 -2.58 -18.89 8.49
#